data_AF-A0A972ZPY9-F1
#
_entry.id   AF-A0A972ZPY9-F1
#
_cell.length_a   1.000
_cell.length_b   1.000
_cell.length_c   1.000
_cell.angle_alpha   90.00
_cell.angle_beta   90.00
_cell.angle_gamma   90.00
#
_symmetry.space_group_name_H-M   'P 1'
#
loop_
_entity.id
_entity.type
_entity.pdbx_description
1 polymer ?
#
loop_
_entity_poly.entity_id
_entity_poly.type
_entity_poly.pdbx_seq_one_letter_code
_entity_poly.pdbx_strand_id
1 'polypeptide(L)'
;MKNNPGWQSTMTEVTWEVVNSPDLAIVKGGFFEYYVGDNKQSSFNIKVKNGTGSTGVHIDDTAGAGQHKSLTIDTDSTNKDGVIGLNIFMSSSTGVDSIASQAISLEGDATGFNNSILTFIDMNLIGAGNNNEVDAIHVNPLVSQIIEMGSADTLSSSYYEDLNITANVTNVGADAEVFADDNEYIYIGDSLNFTTISFALSTFSSKDIEPEYFYCDSAGTWQTLTGVVDTTDGFRISGSISFTNPTDRGVCNKEYDDTAFSDTANYTYIAIKRTESKDIVVSPVIDRIDISGSTDYFILQKDMIKLQGISSPPETCSASFAGAIYYDSNVNYHCSCNAVNWVRMSDPTDTTGCS
;
A
#
# COMPACT_ATOMS: atom_id res chain seq x y z
N MET A 1 1.65 44.93 14.71
CA MET A 1 2.33 45.99 15.51
C MET A 1 2.04 47.41 14.99
N LYS A 2 0.79 47.74 14.65
CA LYS A 2 0.43 49.05 14.06
C LYS A 2 0.18 50.17 15.09
N ASN A 3 0.18 49.83 16.38
CA ASN A 3 -0.20 50.74 17.48
C ASN A 3 0.94 50.97 18.50
N ASN A 4 2.20 50.74 18.12
CA ASN A 4 3.31 51.15 18.99
C ASN A 4 3.56 52.66 18.76
N PRO A 5 3.37 53.54 19.75
CA PRO A 5 3.25 55.00 19.59
C PRO A 5 4.50 55.76 19.06
N GLY A 6 5.55 55.06 18.60
CA GLY A 6 6.75 55.66 17.99
C GLY A 6 6.82 55.64 16.45
N TRP A 7 5.79 55.15 15.75
CA TRP A 7 5.89 54.81 14.32
C TRP A 7 5.41 55.98 13.45
N GLN A 8 6.31 56.90 13.10
CA GLN A 8 6.03 58.00 12.17
C GLN A 8 6.18 57.57 10.69
N SER A 9 5.30 58.09 9.85
CA SER A 9 4.87 57.55 8.55
C SER A 9 5.80 57.75 7.35
N THR A 10 7.11 57.90 7.54
CA THR A 10 8.06 58.03 6.41
C THR A 10 9.44 57.47 6.76
N MET A 11 9.56 56.14 6.79
CA MET A 11 10.88 55.52 6.77
C MET A 11 11.06 54.70 5.50
N THR A 12 12.03 55.12 4.68
CA THR A 12 12.61 54.35 3.60
C THR A 12 13.25 53.10 4.19
N GLU A 13 12.72 51.93 3.84
CA GLU A 13 13.29 50.58 4.09
C GLU A 13 14.02 50.39 5.44
N VAL A 14 13.27 50.11 6.51
CA VAL A 14 13.86 49.78 7.82
C VAL A 14 13.90 48.27 8.00
N THR A 15 15.09 47.72 8.24
CA THR A 15 15.25 46.33 8.67
C THR A 15 15.14 46.27 10.19
N TRP A 16 14.24 45.45 10.71
CA TRP A 16 14.10 45.19 12.14
C TRP A 16 14.48 43.73 12.42
N GLU A 17 15.41 43.53 13.35
CA GLU A 17 15.79 42.20 13.82
C GLU A 17 15.17 41.97 15.20
N VAL A 18 14.31 40.95 15.30
CA VAL A 18 13.81 40.48 16.60
C VAL A 18 14.75 39.35 17.03
N VAL A 19 15.66 39.66 17.96
CA VAL A 19 16.75 38.75 18.35
C VAL A 19 16.26 37.63 19.29
N ASN A 20 15.09 37.78 19.90
CA ASN A 20 14.48 36.79 20.80
C ASN A 20 13.20 36.22 20.20
N SER A 21 12.85 34.97 20.56
CA SER A 21 11.60 34.34 20.13
C SER A 21 10.39 35.17 20.57
N PRO A 22 9.54 35.65 19.64
CA PRO A 22 8.32 36.34 20.01
C PRO A 22 7.30 35.33 20.54
N ASP A 23 6.95 35.45 21.83
CA ASP A 23 5.86 34.69 22.42
C ASP A 23 4.54 35.41 22.17
N LEU A 24 3.63 34.74 21.46
CA LEU A 24 2.28 35.24 21.20
C LEU A 24 1.27 34.41 21.99
N ALA A 25 0.68 35.01 23.03
CA ALA A 25 -0.37 34.38 23.82
C ALA A 25 -1.75 34.88 23.37
N ILE A 26 -2.57 33.99 22.82
CA ILE A 26 -3.97 34.26 22.49
C ILE A 26 -4.84 33.70 23.63
N VAL A 27 -5.55 34.57 24.34
CA VAL A 27 -6.50 34.18 25.39
C VAL A 27 -7.87 33.82 24.81
N LYS A 28 -8.76 33.21 25.62
CA LYS A 28 -10.06 32.67 25.19
C LYS A 28 -10.85 33.66 24.32
N GLY A 29 -11.08 33.28 23.05
CA GLY A 29 -11.84 34.04 22.06
C GLY A 29 -11.04 35.08 21.27
N GLY A 30 -9.72 35.18 21.49
CA GLY A 30 -8.84 36.02 20.68
C GLY A 30 -8.41 35.36 19.37
N PHE A 31 -7.87 36.16 18.46
CA PHE A 31 -7.19 35.72 17.24
C PHE A 31 -5.95 36.58 17.01
N PHE A 32 -4.98 36.08 16.25
CA PHE A 32 -3.78 36.82 15.85
C PHE A 32 -3.71 36.88 14.32
N GLU A 33 -3.45 38.06 13.79
CA GLU A 33 -3.27 38.29 12.36
C GLU A 33 -1.89 38.90 12.09
N TYR A 34 -1.21 38.33 11.09
CA TYR A 34 0.07 38.83 10.62
C TYR A 34 -0.02 39.14 9.12
N TYR A 35 0.18 40.41 8.77
CA TYR A 35 0.13 40.89 7.39
C TYR A 35 1.54 41.09 6.84
N VAL A 36 1.81 40.54 5.66
CA VAL A 36 3.13 40.58 5.01
C VAL A 36 3.10 41.57 3.85
N GLY A 37 3.30 42.85 4.19
CA GLY A 37 3.39 43.96 3.22
C GLY A 37 2.18 44.13 2.28
N ASP A 38 2.25 45.13 1.41
CA ASP A 38 1.24 45.46 0.39
C ASP A 38 1.83 45.49 -1.04
N ASN A 39 3.14 45.27 -1.17
CA ASN A 39 3.88 45.25 -2.43
C ASN A 39 4.07 43.80 -2.94
N LYS A 40 4.15 43.63 -4.27
CA LYS A 40 4.47 42.38 -4.97
C LYS A 40 5.77 41.69 -4.52
N GLN A 41 6.69 42.43 -3.89
CA GLN A 41 7.96 41.91 -3.39
C GLN A 41 7.91 41.43 -1.94
N SER A 42 6.77 41.61 -1.25
CA SER A 42 6.62 41.19 0.15
C SER A 42 6.69 39.67 0.23
N SER A 43 7.48 39.14 1.17
CA SER A 43 7.59 37.70 1.37
C SER A 43 7.74 37.36 2.85
N PHE A 44 7.20 36.21 3.24
CA PHE A 44 7.41 35.61 4.54
C PHE A 44 8.19 34.32 4.36
N ASN A 45 9.36 34.24 4.98
CA ASN A 45 10.26 33.10 4.82
C ASN A 45 10.64 32.58 6.20
N ILE A 46 10.36 31.30 6.45
CA ILE A 46 10.94 30.57 7.59
C ILE A 46 12.11 29.77 7.04
N LYS A 47 13.32 30.02 7.55
CA LYS A 47 14.55 29.36 7.08
C LYS A 47 15.33 28.79 8.25
N VAL A 48 15.67 27.50 8.17
CA VAL A 48 16.57 26.84 9.12
C VAL A 48 17.86 26.49 8.40
N LYS A 49 18.90 27.31 8.56
CA LYS A 49 20.13 27.23 7.74
C LYS A 49 21.10 26.10 8.11
N ASN A 50 20.95 25.48 9.28
CA ASN A 50 21.81 24.39 9.79
C ASN A 50 21.09 23.64 10.93
N GLY A 51 19.86 23.17 10.68
CA GLY A 51 19.08 22.49 11.71
C GLY A 51 19.71 21.15 12.06
N THR A 52 20.19 21.00 13.29
CA THR A 52 20.52 19.68 13.87
C THR A 52 19.31 19.03 14.54
N GLY A 53 18.20 19.75 14.65
CA GLY A 53 16.91 19.26 15.12
C GLY A 53 16.04 18.72 13.99
N SER A 54 15.01 17.94 14.34
CA SER A 54 14.15 17.22 13.40
C SER A 54 13.14 18.08 12.64
N THR A 55 12.88 19.31 13.08
CA THR A 55 11.68 20.05 12.64
C THR A 55 11.96 21.55 12.43
N GLY A 56 11.59 22.07 11.26
CA GLY A 56 11.72 23.51 10.94
C GLY A 56 10.45 24.33 11.19
N VAL A 57 9.29 23.74 10.96
CA VAL A 57 7.96 24.28 11.30
C VAL A 57 7.15 23.14 11.88
N HIS A 58 6.54 23.35 13.04
CA HIS A 58 5.64 22.39 13.69
C HIS A 58 4.34 23.12 14.02
N ILE A 59 3.22 22.56 13.59
CA ILE A 59 1.88 23.00 13.96
C ILE A 59 1.30 21.85 14.77
N ASP A 60 1.24 22.02 16.09
CA ASP A 60 0.56 21.11 17.00
C ASP A 60 -0.81 21.70 17.32
N ASP A 61 -1.86 20.97 16.98
CA ASP A 61 -3.23 21.36 17.25
C ASP A 61 -3.98 20.23 17.93
N THR A 62 -4.72 20.57 18.98
CA THR A 62 -5.62 19.66 19.68
C THR A 62 -7.03 20.20 19.57
N ALA A 63 -7.82 19.57 18.71
CA ALA A 63 -9.22 19.93 18.54
C ALA A 63 -10.01 19.80 19.85
N GLY A 64 -10.79 20.84 20.17
CA GLY A 64 -11.80 20.79 21.24
C GLY A 64 -13.11 20.15 20.78
N ALA A 65 -14.18 20.31 21.57
CA ALA A 65 -15.51 19.87 21.17
C ALA A 65 -16.03 20.69 19.97
N GLY A 66 -16.29 20.02 18.84
CA GLY A 66 -16.92 20.62 17.65
C GLY A 66 -16.07 20.53 16.39
N GLN A 67 -16.44 21.32 15.37
CA GLN A 67 -15.67 21.43 14.12
C GLN A 67 -14.37 22.19 14.38
N HIS A 68 -13.26 21.67 13.86
CA HIS A 68 -11.94 22.24 14.04
C HIS A 68 -11.14 22.19 12.73
N LYS A 69 -10.25 23.17 12.51
CA LYS A 69 -9.32 23.23 11.37
C LYS A 69 -7.96 23.71 11.85
N SER A 70 -6.94 22.87 11.74
CA SER A 70 -5.59 23.15 12.24
C SER A 70 -4.77 24.02 11.26
N LEU A 71 -4.92 23.76 9.96
CA LEU A 71 -4.30 24.53 8.89
C LEU A 71 -5.29 24.72 7.74
N THR A 72 -5.36 25.94 7.21
CA THR A 72 -6.07 26.24 5.97
C THR A 72 -5.18 27.15 5.14
N ILE A 73 -4.92 26.72 3.91
CA ILE A 73 -4.22 27.52 2.89
C ILE A 73 -5.28 27.93 1.88
N ASP A 74 -5.59 29.22 1.83
CA ASP A 74 -6.51 29.79 0.87
C ASP A 74 -5.73 30.71 -0.07
N THR A 75 -5.91 30.52 -1.37
CA THR A 75 -5.20 31.25 -2.41
C THR A 75 -6.19 31.78 -3.43
N ASP A 76 -6.41 33.10 -3.40
CA ASP A 76 -7.21 33.78 -4.42
C ASP A 76 -6.33 34.12 -5.62
N SER A 77 -6.53 33.41 -6.72
CA SER A 77 -5.85 33.65 -7.99
C SER A 77 -6.67 34.50 -8.97
N THR A 78 -7.77 35.12 -8.52
CA THR A 78 -8.69 35.86 -9.41
C THR A 78 -7.96 36.94 -10.20
N ASN A 79 -7.98 36.82 -11.54
CA ASN A 79 -7.30 37.70 -12.49
C ASN A 79 -5.76 37.79 -12.28
N LYS A 80 -5.12 36.71 -11.81
CA LYS A 80 -3.67 36.60 -11.65
C LYS A 80 -3.15 35.39 -12.44
N ASP A 81 -2.01 35.57 -13.09
CA ASP A 81 -1.28 34.50 -13.76
C ASP A 81 -0.18 33.92 -12.86
N GLY A 82 0.16 32.65 -13.06
CA GLY A 82 1.32 32.01 -12.40
C GLY A 82 1.18 31.80 -10.89
N VAL A 83 -0.06 31.69 -10.39
CA VAL A 83 -0.32 31.50 -8.96
C VAL A 83 -0.09 30.03 -8.58
N ILE A 84 0.66 29.82 -7.51
CA ILE A 84 0.92 28.51 -6.91
C ILE A 84 0.41 28.58 -5.47
N GLY A 85 -0.59 27.76 -5.13
CA GLY A 85 -1.19 27.77 -3.78
C GLY A 85 -0.32 27.06 -2.73
N LEU A 86 0.11 25.84 -3.03
CA LEU A 86 1.02 25.05 -2.20
C LEU A 86 2.01 24.33 -3.09
N ASN A 87 3.29 24.41 -2.72
CA ASN A 87 4.34 23.65 -3.37
C ASN A 87 5.21 22.99 -2.31
N ILE A 88 5.32 21.67 -2.36
CA ILE A 88 6.11 20.88 -1.41
C ILE A 88 7.23 20.25 -2.21
N PHE A 89 8.46 20.73 -1.98
CA PHE A 89 9.66 20.14 -2.55
C PHE A 89 10.42 19.39 -1.48
N MET A 90 10.92 18.22 -1.88
CA MET A 90 11.87 17.46 -1.09
C MET A 90 13.07 17.16 -1.98
N SER A 91 14.24 17.57 -1.53
CA SER A 91 15.49 17.35 -2.25
C SER A 91 16.48 16.73 -1.28
N SER A 92 16.90 15.50 -1.54
CA SER A 92 18.00 14.87 -0.82
C SER A 92 19.26 14.94 -1.70
N SER A 93 20.30 15.60 -1.22
CA SER A 93 21.58 15.69 -1.93
C SER A 93 22.46 14.50 -1.57
N THR A 94 22.75 13.63 -2.55
CA THR A 94 23.82 12.59 -2.53
C THR A 94 23.96 11.85 -1.19
N GLY A 95 22.87 11.33 -0.65
CA GLY A 95 23.00 10.56 0.58
C GLY A 95 23.55 9.15 0.34
N VAL A 96 24.29 8.72 1.34
CA VAL A 96 24.71 7.34 1.61
C VAL A 96 23.48 6.42 1.73
N ASP A 97 23.69 5.11 1.56
CA ASP A 97 22.64 4.06 1.53
C ASP A 97 21.48 4.27 2.54
N SER A 98 20.28 3.81 2.14
CA SER A 98 19.07 3.74 2.97
C SER A 98 18.37 5.06 3.34
N ILE A 99 18.34 6.04 2.45
CA ILE A 99 17.50 7.24 2.64
C ILE A 99 16.03 6.90 2.35
N ALA A 100 15.17 7.03 3.36
CA ALA A 100 13.73 7.15 3.16
C ALA A 100 13.35 8.65 3.11
N SER A 101 12.56 9.04 2.11
CA SER A 101 12.15 10.42 1.88
C SER A 101 10.65 10.44 1.60
N GLN A 102 9.87 11.12 2.45
CA GLN A 102 8.42 11.29 2.25
C GLN A 102 8.08 12.79 2.25
N ALA A 103 7.46 13.28 1.18
CA ALA A 103 7.08 14.70 1.08
C ALA A 103 5.75 14.98 1.79
N ILE A 104 4.83 14.03 1.78
CA ILE A 104 3.51 14.11 2.42
C ILE A 104 3.24 12.74 3.03
N SER A 105 2.95 12.70 4.33
CA SER A 105 2.47 11.50 5.03
C SER A 105 1.14 11.87 5.69
N LEU A 106 0.13 11.02 5.47
CA LEU A 106 -1.22 11.21 5.99
C LEU A 106 -1.55 9.97 6.82
N GLU A 107 -1.72 10.15 8.12
CA GLU A 107 -2.07 9.09 9.07
C GLU A 107 -3.39 9.45 9.74
N GLY A 108 -4.27 8.46 9.88
CA GLY A 108 -5.52 8.61 10.61
C GLY A 108 -5.77 7.41 11.50
N ASP A 109 -5.92 7.64 12.79
CA ASP A 109 -6.45 6.65 13.72
C ASP A 109 -7.97 6.76 13.76
N ALA A 110 -8.66 5.74 13.25
CA ALA A 110 -10.11 5.67 13.24
C ALA A 110 -10.70 4.98 14.48
N THR A 111 -9.88 4.64 15.48
CA THR A 111 -10.33 4.00 16.71
C THR A 111 -11.41 4.82 17.39
N GLY A 112 -12.60 4.25 17.54
CA GLY A 112 -13.76 4.89 18.18
C GLY A 112 -14.63 5.74 17.24
N PHE A 113 -14.33 5.81 15.94
CA PHE A 113 -15.23 6.43 14.97
C PHE A 113 -16.43 5.52 14.70
N ASN A 114 -17.64 6.08 14.77
CA ASN A 114 -18.88 5.37 14.49
C ASN A 114 -19.68 6.19 13.45
N ASN A 115 -20.15 5.54 12.39
CA ASN A 115 -20.95 6.17 11.31
C ASN A 115 -20.27 7.42 10.69
N SER A 116 -18.96 7.37 10.46
CA SER A 116 -18.17 8.51 9.94
C SER A 116 -17.67 8.26 8.52
N ILE A 117 -17.51 9.33 7.74
CA ILE A 117 -16.86 9.31 6.42
C ILE A 117 -15.47 9.92 6.62
N LEU A 118 -14.42 9.19 6.27
CA LEU A 118 -13.04 9.67 6.33
C LEU A 118 -12.53 9.93 4.93
N THR A 119 -12.07 11.15 4.68
CA THR A 119 -11.47 11.56 3.42
C THR A 119 -10.13 12.20 3.72
N PHE A 120 -9.05 11.61 3.23
CA PHE A 120 -7.68 12.10 3.46
C PHE A 120 -7.20 13.03 2.35
N ILE A 121 -7.54 12.71 1.11
CA ILE A 121 -7.28 13.54 -0.07
C ILE A 121 -8.61 13.66 -0.82
N ASP A 122 -9.11 14.88 -0.95
CA ASP A 122 -10.23 15.23 -1.82
C ASP A 122 -9.75 16.26 -2.83
N MET A 123 -10.15 16.07 -4.09
CA MET A 123 -9.81 16.96 -5.19
C MET A 123 -11.08 17.26 -5.95
N ASN A 124 -11.46 18.54 -5.99
CA ASN A 124 -12.64 18.98 -6.69
C ASN A 124 -12.31 20.15 -7.62
N LEU A 125 -12.68 20.02 -8.89
CA LEU A 125 -12.59 21.09 -9.88
C LEU A 125 -13.97 21.75 -10.02
N ILE A 126 -14.09 23.00 -9.60
CA ILE A 126 -15.33 23.77 -9.74
C ILE A 126 -15.22 24.69 -10.96
N GLY A 127 -15.96 24.33 -12.01
CA GLY A 127 -15.99 25.05 -13.29
C GLY A 127 -14.90 24.59 -14.26
N ALA A 128 -15.17 24.67 -15.55
CA ALA A 128 -14.20 24.41 -16.61
C ALA A 128 -13.95 25.72 -17.37
N GLY A 129 -12.69 26.17 -17.41
CA GLY A 129 -12.28 27.23 -18.33
C GLY A 129 -12.14 26.68 -19.75
N ASN A 130 -12.07 27.58 -20.74
CA ASN A 130 -11.80 27.19 -22.12
C ASN A 130 -10.30 26.97 -22.32
N ASN A 131 -9.92 25.84 -22.94
CA ASN A 131 -8.53 25.48 -23.26
C ASN A 131 -7.62 25.33 -22.04
N ASN A 132 -8.13 24.80 -20.93
CA ASN A 132 -7.31 24.46 -19.78
C ASN A 132 -6.84 23.01 -19.87
N GLU A 133 -5.57 22.77 -19.54
CA GLU A 133 -5.07 21.46 -19.14
C GLU A 133 -5.24 21.35 -17.62
N VAL A 134 -5.91 20.30 -17.15
CA VAL A 134 -6.15 20.07 -15.73
C VAL A 134 -5.71 18.66 -15.36
N ASP A 135 -4.56 18.57 -14.71
CA ASP A 135 -4.08 17.36 -14.08
C ASP A 135 -4.43 17.39 -12.59
N ALA A 136 -5.23 16.42 -12.13
CA ALA A 136 -5.47 16.23 -10.69
C ALA A 136 -4.28 15.52 -10.02
N ILE A 137 -3.71 14.52 -10.72
CA ILE A 137 -2.49 13.82 -10.32
C ILE A 137 -1.65 13.65 -11.58
N HIS A 138 -0.51 14.34 -11.64
CA HIS A 138 0.49 14.17 -12.69
C HIS A 138 1.67 13.36 -12.14
N VAL A 139 2.02 12.27 -12.81
CA VAL A 139 3.14 11.40 -12.41
C VAL A 139 4.19 11.41 -13.51
N ASN A 140 5.44 11.71 -13.14
CA ASN A 140 6.55 11.71 -14.08
C ASN A 140 6.83 10.28 -14.61
N PRO A 141 7.21 10.10 -15.88
CA PRO A 141 7.51 8.79 -16.48
C PRO A 141 8.62 7.98 -15.78
N LEU A 142 9.44 8.61 -14.94
CA LEU A 142 10.48 7.91 -14.16
C LEU A 142 9.99 7.33 -12.82
N VAL A 143 8.71 7.51 -12.47
CA VAL A 143 8.13 6.90 -11.27
C VAL A 143 7.81 5.44 -11.55
N SER A 144 8.43 4.53 -10.81
CA SER A 144 8.26 3.09 -10.99
C SER A 144 6.98 2.54 -10.37
N GLN A 145 6.43 3.20 -9.35
CA GLN A 145 5.24 2.75 -8.62
C GLN A 145 4.48 3.94 -8.05
N ILE A 146 3.15 3.94 -8.23
CA ILE A 146 2.24 5.01 -7.78
C ILE A 146 1.43 4.56 -6.57
N ILE A 147 1.07 3.28 -6.53
CA ILE A 147 0.30 2.65 -5.46
C ILE A 147 1.01 1.33 -5.12
N GLU A 148 1.38 1.18 -3.85
CA GLU A 148 1.78 -0.09 -3.27
C GLU A 148 0.76 -0.42 -2.19
N MET A 149 0.04 -1.53 -2.37
CA MET A 149 -0.83 -2.07 -1.34
C MET A 149 -0.13 -3.30 -0.77
N GLY A 150 0.54 -3.13 0.36
CA GLY A 150 1.00 -4.25 1.17
C GLY A 150 -0.09 -4.63 2.15
N SER A 151 -0.85 -5.69 1.88
CA SER A 151 -1.42 -6.49 2.96
C SER A 151 -0.67 -7.81 2.99
N ALA A 152 -0.39 -8.33 4.18
CA ALA A 152 -0.14 -9.76 4.30
C ALA A 152 -1.41 -10.46 3.80
N ASP A 153 -1.28 -11.36 2.84
CA ASP A 153 -2.40 -12.16 2.36
C ASP A 153 -2.96 -12.92 3.57
N THR A 154 -4.26 -12.80 3.82
CA THR A 154 -4.89 -13.51 4.93
C THR A 154 -5.04 -14.98 4.55
N LEU A 155 -4.38 -15.87 5.30
CA LEU A 155 -4.54 -17.31 5.18
C LEU A 155 -6.03 -17.69 5.27
N SER A 156 -6.58 -18.29 4.21
CA SER A 156 -7.98 -18.72 4.21
C SER A 156 -8.23 -20.01 4.99
N SER A 157 -7.29 -20.96 4.96
CA SER A 157 -7.47 -22.27 5.61
C SER A 157 -6.16 -22.97 5.98
N SER A 158 -6.16 -23.67 7.12
CA SER A 158 -5.11 -24.61 7.50
C SER A 158 -5.68 -25.82 8.25
N TYR A 159 -5.19 -27.01 7.89
CA TYR A 159 -5.58 -28.30 8.44
C TYR A 159 -4.38 -29.10 8.91
N TYR A 160 -4.55 -29.86 9.99
CA TYR A 160 -3.59 -30.85 10.48
C TYR A 160 -4.36 -32.11 10.87
N GLU A 161 -4.12 -33.22 10.17
CA GLU A 161 -4.82 -34.52 10.37
C GLU A 161 -6.35 -34.37 10.51
N ASP A 162 -7.03 -33.90 9.44
CA ASP A 162 -8.47 -33.58 9.41
C ASP A 162 -8.96 -32.45 10.34
N LEU A 163 -8.12 -31.94 11.26
CA LEU A 163 -8.48 -30.87 12.18
C LEU A 163 -8.23 -29.50 11.55
N ASN A 164 -9.26 -28.67 11.44
CA ASN A 164 -9.11 -27.28 11.05
C ASN A 164 -8.37 -26.50 12.16
N ILE A 165 -7.14 -26.10 11.90
CA ILE A 165 -6.29 -25.31 12.81
C ILE A 165 -6.19 -23.85 12.39
N THR A 166 -7.00 -23.39 11.42
CA THR A 166 -6.93 -22.01 10.88
C THR A 166 -7.03 -20.96 11.98
N ALA A 167 -7.96 -21.11 12.91
CA ALA A 167 -8.14 -20.15 14.01
C ALA A 167 -6.96 -20.16 15.00
N ASN A 168 -6.28 -21.29 15.15
CA ASN A 168 -5.10 -21.43 15.99
C ASN A 168 -3.93 -20.65 15.38
N VAL A 169 -3.66 -20.87 14.09
CA VAL A 169 -2.49 -20.30 13.41
C VAL A 169 -2.67 -18.87 12.89
N THR A 170 -3.87 -18.29 13.01
CA THR A 170 -4.17 -16.89 12.64
C THR A 170 -4.32 -15.97 13.83
N ASN A 171 -4.46 -16.51 15.06
CA ASN A 171 -4.56 -15.73 16.29
C ASN A 171 -3.33 -15.97 17.16
N VAL A 172 -2.54 -14.92 17.37
CA VAL A 172 -1.32 -14.99 18.20
C VAL A 172 -1.62 -15.60 19.57
N GLY A 173 -0.85 -16.62 19.95
CA GLY A 173 -0.97 -17.34 21.21
C GLY A 173 -2.00 -18.47 21.23
N ALA A 174 -2.69 -18.75 20.12
CA ALA A 174 -3.51 -19.94 19.95
C ALA A 174 -2.68 -21.05 19.29
N ASP A 175 -1.64 -21.49 19.97
CA ASP A 175 -0.68 -22.50 19.51
C ASP A 175 -1.33 -23.78 18.94
N ALA A 176 -0.72 -24.37 17.90
CA ALA A 176 -1.05 -25.69 17.36
C ALA A 176 0.19 -26.59 17.29
N GLU A 177 0.19 -27.69 18.05
CA GLU A 177 1.20 -28.74 17.91
C GLU A 177 0.96 -29.50 16.61
N VAL A 178 2.02 -29.70 15.82
CA VAL A 178 1.97 -30.42 14.54
C VAL A 178 3.13 -31.39 14.42
N PHE A 179 3.01 -32.37 13.53
CA PHE A 179 4.03 -33.38 13.29
C PHE A 179 4.41 -34.13 14.59
N ALA A 180 3.41 -34.65 15.31
CA ALA A 180 3.59 -35.54 16.45
C ALA A 180 4.18 -36.88 15.99
N ASP A 181 3.62 -37.47 14.94
CA ASP A 181 4.04 -38.76 14.37
C ASP A 181 4.60 -38.67 12.93
N ASP A 182 5.05 -39.82 12.41
CA ASP A 182 5.54 -39.99 11.05
C ASP A 182 4.41 -40.03 10.02
N ASN A 183 4.68 -39.47 8.84
CA ASN A 183 3.73 -39.39 7.73
C ASN A 183 2.48 -38.54 8.04
N GLU A 184 2.59 -37.63 9.00
CA GLU A 184 1.57 -36.61 9.23
C GLU A 184 1.69 -35.45 8.26
N TYR A 185 0.56 -34.82 7.98
CA TYR A 185 0.43 -33.72 7.04
C TYR A 185 -0.14 -32.47 7.70
N ILE A 186 0.41 -31.32 7.33
CA ILE A 186 -0.27 -30.02 7.44
C ILE A 186 -0.64 -29.55 6.04
N TYR A 187 -1.88 -29.12 5.87
CA TYR A 187 -2.39 -28.54 4.63
C TYR A 187 -2.59 -27.04 4.84
N ILE A 188 -2.10 -26.24 3.91
CA ILE A 188 -2.18 -24.79 3.94
C ILE A 188 -2.84 -24.36 2.64
N GLY A 189 -4.01 -23.74 2.75
CA GLY A 189 -4.89 -23.50 1.61
C GLY A 189 -5.39 -22.06 1.52
N ASP A 190 -5.47 -21.57 0.29
CA ASP A 190 -6.10 -20.29 -0.01
C ASP A 190 -6.98 -20.35 -1.26
N SER A 191 -7.93 -19.41 -1.36
CA SER A 191 -8.77 -19.19 -2.53
C SER A 191 -7.96 -18.77 -3.77
N LEU A 192 -6.77 -18.20 -3.57
CA LEU A 192 -5.83 -17.80 -4.60
C LEU A 192 -4.53 -18.61 -4.49
N ASN A 193 -3.81 -18.74 -5.61
CA ASN A 193 -2.47 -19.35 -5.60
C ASN A 193 -1.48 -18.44 -4.87
N PHE A 194 -0.78 -18.95 -3.87
CA PHE A 194 0.34 -18.28 -3.18
C PHE A 194 1.67 -18.99 -3.47
N THR A 195 2.80 -18.34 -3.19
CA THR A 195 4.16 -18.88 -3.48
C THR A 195 5.09 -18.93 -2.29
N THR A 196 4.68 -18.36 -1.16
CA THR A 196 5.44 -18.38 0.09
C THR A 196 4.52 -18.67 1.26
N ILE A 197 5.02 -19.45 2.21
CA ILE A 197 4.40 -19.76 3.50
C ILE A 197 5.42 -19.39 4.58
N SER A 198 5.04 -18.56 5.52
CA SER A 198 5.89 -18.16 6.65
C SER A 198 5.34 -18.74 7.95
N PHE A 199 6.24 -19.31 8.76
CA PHE A 199 5.93 -19.93 10.03
C PHE A 199 6.60 -19.18 11.17
N ALA A 200 5.81 -18.74 12.14
CA ALA A 200 6.28 -18.43 13.49
C ALA A 200 5.99 -19.63 14.39
N LEU A 201 7.02 -20.11 15.08
CA LEU A 201 6.94 -21.28 15.95
C LEU A 201 7.12 -20.84 17.39
N SER A 202 6.21 -21.22 18.28
CA SER A 202 6.36 -21.01 19.73
C SER A 202 7.23 -22.10 20.36
N THR A 203 7.24 -23.29 19.78
CA THR A 203 8.16 -24.38 20.13
C THR A 203 8.80 -24.94 18.86
N PHE A 204 10.13 -25.05 18.85
CA PHE A 204 10.86 -25.60 17.71
C PHE A 204 10.94 -27.12 17.77
N SER A 205 10.99 -27.76 16.61
CA SER A 205 11.30 -29.18 16.53
C SER A 205 12.70 -29.45 17.08
N SER A 206 12.84 -30.51 17.86
CA SER A 206 14.13 -30.94 18.40
C SER A 206 15.12 -31.45 17.33
N LYS A 207 14.62 -31.82 16.16
CA LYS A 207 15.39 -32.27 14.99
C LYS A 207 14.69 -31.86 13.69
N ASP A 208 15.40 -31.98 12.58
CA ASP A 208 14.83 -31.78 11.24
C ASP A 208 13.75 -32.85 11.02
N ILE A 209 12.56 -32.44 10.58
CA ILE A 209 11.44 -33.35 10.28
C ILE A 209 11.53 -33.96 8.87
N GLU A 210 12.56 -33.60 8.11
CA GLU A 210 12.78 -33.93 6.70
C GLU A 210 11.49 -33.73 5.87
N PRO A 211 10.98 -32.49 5.76
CA PRO A 211 9.68 -32.26 5.16
C PRO A 211 9.65 -32.55 3.65
N GLU A 212 8.62 -33.26 3.22
CA GLU A 212 8.24 -33.41 1.81
C GLU A 212 7.07 -32.48 1.49
N TYR A 213 7.07 -31.92 0.28
CA TYR A 213 6.11 -30.90 -0.14
C TYR A 213 5.27 -31.39 -1.31
N PHE A 214 3.96 -31.15 -1.25
CA PHE A 214 3.02 -31.54 -2.28
C PHE A 214 2.08 -30.39 -2.62
N TYR A 215 1.59 -30.39 -3.85
CA TYR A 215 0.51 -29.51 -4.29
C TYR A 215 -0.56 -30.34 -4.99
N CYS A 216 -1.76 -29.81 -5.07
CA CYS A 216 -2.82 -30.45 -5.82
C CYS A 216 -2.90 -29.91 -7.25
N ASP A 217 -2.91 -30.80 -8.24
CA ASP A 217 -3.01 -30.43 -9.64
C ASP A 217 -4.46 -30.13 -10.08
N SER A 218 -4.62 -29.66 -11.32
CA SER A 218 -5.91 -29.34 -11.94
C SER A 218 -6.85 -30.54 -12.12
N ALA A 219 -6.36 -31.77 -11.98
CA ALA A 219 -7.15 -32.99 -12.00
C ALA A 219 -7.56 -33.45 -10.60
N GLY A 220 -7.17 -32.72 -9.55
CA GLY A 220 -7.47 -33.05 -8.17
C GLY A 220 -6.53 -34.13 -7.59
N THR A 221 -5.34 -34.30 -8.16
CA THR A 221 -4.35 -35.30 -7.72
C THR A 221 -3.17 -34.61 -7.05
N TRP A 222 -2.67 -35.20 -5.97
CA TRP A 222 -1.49 -34.71 -5.27
C TRP A 222 -0.21 -35.02 -6.05
N GLN A 223 0.61 -33.99 -6.29
CA GLN A 223 1.89 -34.05 -6.97
C GLN A 223 3.00 -33.53 -6.07
N THR A 224 4.23 -34.03 -6.22
CA THR A 224 5.40 -33.50 -5.50
C THR A 224 5.70 -32.07 -5.95
N LEU A 225 5.83 -31.16 -4.99
CA LEU A 225 6.25 -29.79 -5.22
C LEU A 225 7.77 -29.73 -5.32
N THR A 226 8.29 -29.23 -6.45
CA THR A 226 9.73 -29.14 -6.73
C THR A 226 10.25 -27.71 -6.61
N GLY A 227 11.55 -27.55 -6.40
CA GLY A 227 12.18 -26.23 -6.30
C GLY A 227 11.83 -25.46 -5.03
N VAL A 228 11.47 -26.17 -3.96
CA VAL A 228 11.18 -25.59 -2.65
C VAL A 228 12.45 -25.07 -2.00
N VAL A 229 12.39 -23.85 -1.47
CA VAL A 229 13.41 -23.25 -0.61
C VAL A 229 12.83 -23.17 0.80
N ASP A 230 13.32 -24.02 1.68
CA ASP A 230 12.93 -24.07 3.09
C ASP A 230 14.00 -23.41 3.96
N THR A 231 13.60 -22.40 4.73
CA THR A 231 14.46 -21.69 5.68
C THR A 231 14.13 -21.99 7.14
N THR A 232 13.17 -22.89 7.39
CA THR A 232 12.79 -23.35 8.73
C THR A 232 13.77 -24.37 9.31
N ASP A 233 14.73 -24.85 8.52
CA ASP A 233 15.66 -25.93 8.88
C ASP A 233 14.90 -27.18 9.37
N GLY A 234 13.83 -27.55 8.64
CA GLY A 234 12.94 -28.64 9.05
C GLY A 234 12.17 -28.34 10.32
N PHE A 235 11.62 -27.12 10.44
CA PHE A 235 10.90 -26.62 11.63
C PHE A 235 11.73 -26.52 12.92
N ARG A 236 13.06 -26.49 12.81
CA ARG A 236 13.98 -26.23 13.95
C ARG A 236 14.12 -24.75 14.29
N ILE A 237 13.71 -23.88 13.37
CA ILE A 237 13.61 -22.42 13.56
C ILE A 237 12.36 -21.89 12.85
N SER A 238 11.88 -20.72 13.28
CA SER A 238 10.92 -19.96 12.48
C SER A 238 11.55 -19.52 11.17
N GLY A 239 10.75 -19.46 10.11
CA GLY A 239 11.23 -19.17 8.77
C GLY A 239 10.12 -19.27 7.74
N SER A 240 10.50 -19.34 6.47
CA SER A 240 9.58 -19.45 5.35
C SER A 240 9.92 -20.61 4.43
N ILE A 241 8.90 -21.06 3.71
CA ILE A 241 8.95 -22.03 2.64
C ILE A 241 8.46 -21.32 1.38
N SER A 242 9.33 -21.19 0.39
CA SER A 242 9.00 -20.53 -0.88
C SER A 242 9.21 -21.48 -2.06
N PHE A 243 8.43 -21.29 -3.11
CA PHE A 243 8.41 -22.16 -4.27
C PHE A 243 7.92 -21.42 -5.52
N THR A 244 8.23 -21.97 -6.70
CA THR A 244 7.65 -21.47 -7.95
C THR A 244 6.25 -22.04 -8.10
N ASN A 245 5.25 -21.19 -8.44
CA ASN A 245 3.88 -21.67 -8.60
C ASN A 245 3.81 -22.69 -9.77
N PRO A 246 3.38 -23.94 -9.52
CA PRO A 246 3.22 -24.93 -10.59
C PRO A 246 2.18 -24.48 -11.62
N THR A 247 2.44 -24.72 -12.90
CA THR A 247 1.57 -24.26 -14.00
C THR A 247 0.23 -24.99 -14.06
N ASP A 248 0.16 -26.19 -13.49
CA ASP A 248 -1.02 -27.05 -13.44
C ASP A 248 -1.67 -27.08 -12.05
N ARG A 249 -1.29 -26.19 -11.14
CA ARG A 249 -1.88 -26.12 -9.79
C ARG A 249 -3.38 -25.90 -9.87
N GLY A 250 -4.12 -26.78 -9.21
CA GLY A 250 -5.57 -26.77 -9.16
C GLY A 250 -6.11 -26.56 -7.75
N VAL A 251 -7.36 -26.95 -7.57
CA VAL A 251 -8.06 -26.93 -6.29
C VAL A 251 -8.39 -28.36 -5.88
N CYS A 252 -8.37 -28.60 -4.57
CA CYS A 252 -8.72 -29.90 -4.01
C CYS A 252 -9.63 -29.74 -2.81
N ASN A 253 -10.46 -30.76 -2.60
CA ASN A 253 -11.36 -30.87 -1.45
C ASN A 253 -11.10 -32.17 -0.67
N LYS A 254 -9.94 -32.78 -0.90
CA LYS A 254 -9.49 -34.00 -0.24
C LYS A 254 -8.04 -33.89 0.18
N GLU A 255 -7.74 -34.55 1.28
CA GLU A 255 -6.43 -34.83 1.84
C GLU A 255 -5.60 -35.74 0.93
N TYR A 256 -4.33 -35.97 1.29
CA TYR A 256 -3.42 -36.83 0.53
C TYR A 256 -3.89 -38.30 0.48
N ASP A 257 -4.65 -38.75 1.47
CA ASP A 257 -5.14 -40.11 1.65
C ASP A 257 -6.57 -40.35 1.10
N ASP A 258 -7.09 -39.40 0.30
CA ASP A 258 -8.47 -39.34 -0.22
C ASP A 258 -9.58 -39.01 0.79
N THR A 259 -9.25 -38.73 2.06
CA THR A 259 -10.22 -38.22 3.05
C THR A 259 -10.67 -36.82 2.67
N ALA A 260 -11.96 -36.49 2.83
CA ALA A 260 -12.48 -35.17 2.45
C ALA A 260 -12.20 -34.14 3.55
N PHE A 261 -11.73 -32.94 3.18
CA PHE A 261 -11.59 -31.84 4.13
C PHE A 261 -12.96 -31.51 4.76
N SER A 262 -12.96 -31.09 6.02
CA SER A 262 -14.20 -30.69 6.72
C SER A 262 -14.88 -29.49 6.04
N ASP A 263 -14.09 -28.60 5.44
CA ASP A 263 -14.56 -27.57 4.53
C ASP A 263 -14.53 -28.09 3.10
N THR A 264 -15.70 -28.12 2.48
CA THR A 264 -15.86 -28.53 1.08
C THR A 264 -15.56 -27.42 0.07
N ALA A 265 -15.18 -26.22 0.52
CA ALA A 265 -14.73 -25.15 -0.35
C ALA A 265 -13.48 -25.57 -1.13
N ASN A 266 -13.42 -25.13 -2.38
CA ASN A 266 -12.30 -25.41 -3.27
C ASN A 266 -11.18 -24.39 -3.00
N TYR A 267 -10.10 -24.85 -2.39
CA TYR A 267 -8.87 -24.06 -2.17
C TYR A 267 -7.69 -24.66 -2.92
N THR A 268 -6.69 -23.82 -3.16
CA THR A 268 -5.38 -24.25 -3.66
C THR A 268 -4.52 -24.60 -2.45
N TYR A 269 -4.20 -25.88 -2.29
CA TYR A 269 -3.47 -26.37 -1.12
C TYR A 269 -2.00 -26.66 -1.41
N ILE A 270 -1.16 -26.40 -0.41
CA ILE A 270 0.16 -27.02 -0.25
C ILE A 270 0.08 -27.96 0.95
N ALA A 271 0.48 -29.21 0.76
CA ALA A 271 0.65 -30.17 1.86
C ALA A 271 2.12 -30.28 2.21
N ILE A 272 2.43 -30.28 3.50
CA ILE A 272 3.77 -30.52 4.03
C ILE A 272 3.70 -31.78 4.87
N LYS A 273 4.51 -32.77 4.51
CA LYS A 273 4.55 -34.07 5.14
C LYS A 273 5.84 -34.24 5.92
N ARG A 274 5.76 -34.74 7.14
CA ARG A 274 6.94 -35.25 7.86
C ARG A 274 7.36 -36.63 7.35
N THR A 275 8.65 -36.83 7.11
CA THR A 275 9.16 -38.13 6.61
C THR A 275 10.03 -38.92 7.59
N GLU A 276 10.59 -38.29 8.64
CA GLU A 276 11.40 -38.98 9.64
C GLU A 276 10.94 -38.75 11.09
N SER A 277 10.74 -39.85 11.85
CA SER A 277 10.35 -39.80 13.27
C SER A 277 11.48 -40.01 14.23
N LYS A 278 12.64 -40.47 13.75
CA LYS A 278 13.64 -41.07 14.64
C LYS A 278 14.26 -40.01 15.56
N ASP A 279 13.82 -40.09 16.80
CA ASP A 279 14.23 -39.29 17.95
C ASP A 279 13.90 -37.79 17.88
N ILE A 280 12.76 -37.44 17.29
CA ILE A 280 12.15 -36.13 17.58
C ILE A 280 11.51 -36.23 18.98
N VAL A 281 12.11 -35.53 19.95
CA VAL A 281 11.66 -35.50 21.35
C VAL A 281 10.64 -34.39 21.59
N VAL A 282 10.76 -33.30 20.84
CA VAL A 282 9.89 -32.13 20.90
C VAL A 282 9.40 -31.86 19.48
N SER A 283 8.08 -31.96 19.29
CA SER A 283 7.40 -31.59 18.04
C SER A 283 7.24 -30.08 17.94
N PRO A 284 7.25 -29.52 16.72
CA PRO A 284 7.06 -28.10 16.54
C PRO A 284 5.64 -27.68 16.93
N VAL A 285 5.54 -26.50 17.54
CA VAL A 285 4.28 -25.84 17.84
C VAL A 285 4.23 -24.54 17.06
N ILE A 286 3.22 -24.42 16.20
CA ILE A 286 3.00 -23.27 15.33
C ILE A 286 2.20 -22.22 16.10
N ASP A 287 2.76 -21.02 16.21
CA ASP A 287 2.08 -19.83 16.74
C ASP A 287 1.35 -19.09 15.61
N ARG A 288 1.99 -18.97 14.44
CA ARG A 288 1.42 -18.24 13.29
C ARG A 288 1.83 -18.80 11.94
N ILE A 289 0.89 -18.80 11.01
CA ILE A 289 1.13 -19.03 9.57
C ILE A 289 0.68 -17.79 8.79
N ASP A 290 1.56 -17.27 7.96
CA ASP A 290 1.24 -16.25 6.95
C ASP A 290 1.53 -16.80 5.56
N ILE A 291 0.73 -16.44 4.56
CA ILE A 291 1.02 -16.74 3.16
C ILE A 291 1.31 -15.44 2.41
N SER A 292 2.06 -15.52 1.32
CA SER A 292 2.30 -14.37 0.45
C SER A 292 2.62 -14.78 -0.99
N GLY A 293 2.72 -13.77 -1.84
CA GLY A 293 2.85 -13.97 -3.27
C GLY A 293 1.57 -14.53 -3.88
N SER A 294 0.41 -14.26 -3.24
CA SER A 294 -0.87 -14.33 -3.90
C SER A 294 -0.89 -13.30 -5.02
N THR A 295 -1.20 -13.73 -6.23
CA THR A 295 -1.58 -12.77 -7.28
C THR A 295 -3.01 -12.35 -7.00
N ASP A 296 -3.21 -11.48 -6.02
CA ASP A 296 -4.49 -10.81 -5.89
C ASP A 296 -4.61 -9.79 -7.03
N TYR A 297 -5.73 -9.86 -7.74
CA TYR A 297 -5.98 -8.92 -8.81
C TYR A 297 -6.43 -7.61 -8.15
N PHE A 298 -5.68 -6.53 -8.39
CA PHE A 298 -6.22 -5.21 -8.15
C PHE A 298 -7.35 -4.94 -9.15
N ILE A 299 -8.58 -5.34 -8.78
CA ILE A 299 -9.78 -5.07 -9.57
C ILE A 299 -10.20 -3.64 -9.26
N LEU A 300 -9.79 -2.71 -10.13
CA LEU A 300 -10.42 -1.40 -10.21
C LEU A 300 -11.88 -1.59 -10.62
N GLN A 301 -12.79 -1.51 -9.64
CA GLN A 301 -14.22 -1.55 -9.93
C GLN A 301 -14.60 -0.37 -10.84
N LYS A 302 -15.60 -0.62 -11.70
CA LYS A 302 -16.08 0.26 -12.78
C LYS A 302 -16.36 1.72 -12.37
N ASP A 303 -16.53 1.98 -11.07
CA ASP A 303 -16.91 3.29 -10.53
C ASP A 303 -15.79 4.01 -9.76
N MET A 304 -14.60 3.42 -9.60
CA MET A 304 -13.49 4.04 -8.84
C MET A 304 -12.58 4.92 -9.69
N ILE A 305 -12.52 4.69 -11.01
CA ILE A 305 -11.78 5.55 -11.94
C ILE A 305 -12.70 5.89 -13.11
N LYS A 306 -13.22 7.13 -13.10
CA LYS A 306 -13.91 7.70 -14.26
C LYS A 306 -12.88 8.31 -15.18
N LEU A 307 -12.33 7.51 -16.10
CA LEU A 307 -11.55 8.05 -17.21
C LEU A 307 -12.49 8.89 -18.08
N GLN A 308 -12.10 10.13 -18.40
CA GLN A 308 -12.82 10.90 -19.41
C GLN A 308 -12.65 10.20 -20.75
N GLY A 309 -13.77 9.76 -21.32
CA GLY A 309 -13.75 9.11 -22.62
C GLY A 309 -13.35 10.09 -23.71
N ILE A 310 -12.39 9.68 -24.53
CA ILE A 310 -11.99 10.39 -25.74
C ILE A 310 -12.33 9.53 -26.94
N SER A 311 -12.70 10.18 -28.05
CA SER A 311 -13.21 9.50 -29.25
C SER A 311 -12.12 9.02 -30.21
N SER A 312 -10.86 9.13 -29.80
CA SER A 312 -9.68 8.70 -30.56
C SER A 312 -8.51 8.55 -29.59
N PRO A 313 -7.47 7.77 -29.92
CA PRO A 313 -6.35 7.58 -29.01
C PRO A 313 -5.61 8.90 -28.84
N PRO A 314 -5.11 9.21 -27.63
CA PRO A 314 -4.45 10.48 -27.37
C PRO A 314 -3.09 10.54 -28.08
N GLU A 315 -2.47 9.38 -28.31
CA GLU A 315 -1.16 9.23 -28.94
C GLU A 315 -1.14 8.02 -29.88
N THR A 316 -0.19 8.00 -30.81
CA THR A 316 0.06 6.80 -31.61
C THR A 316 0.72 5.74 -30.74
N CYS A 317 0.10 4.55 -30.66
CA CYS A 317 0.68 3.46 -29.90
C CYS A 317 2.07 3.10 -30.47
N SER A 318 3.06 3.05 -29.59
CA SER A 318 4.45 2.71 -29.90
C SER A 318 5.11 2.10 -28.67
N ALA A 319 6.33 1.59 -28.80
CA ALA A 319 7.09 1.03 -27.69
C ALA A 319 7.26 2.01 -26.51
N SER A 320 7.31 3.31 -26.76
CA SER A 320 7.41 4.35 -25.72
C SER A 320 6.13 4.51 -24.89
N PHE A 321 4.99 4.01 -25.39
CA PHE A 321 3.69 4.06 -24.73
C PHE A 321 3.16 2.66 -24.38
N ALA A 322 4.01 1.63 -24.39
CA ALA A 322 3.59 0.28 -24.04
C ALA A 322 3.01 0.25 -22.61
N GLY A 323 1.79 -0.28 -22.46
CA GLY A 323 1.06 -0.29 -21.20
C GLY A 323 0.27 0.97 -20.88
N ALA A 324 0.36 2.04 -21.70
CA ALA A 324 -0.54 3.19 -21.57
C ALA A 324 -2.00 2.75 -21.74
N ILE A 325 -2.93 3.38 -21.00
CA ILE A 325 -4.36 3.06 -21.00
C ILE A 325 -5.17 4.33 -21.29
N TYR A 326 -6.22 4.22 -22.11
CA TYR A 326 -7.26 5.25 -22.23
C TYR A 326 -8.66 4.61 -22.31
N TYR A 327 -9.70 5.41 -22.10
CA TYR A 327 -11.09 5.00 -22.32
C TYR A 327 -11.59 5.58 -23.64
N ASP A 328 -11.93 4.70 -24.59
CA ASP A 328 -12.47 5.10 -25.88
C ASP A 328 -14.00 5.28 -25.78
N SER A 329 -14.46 6.53 -25.93
CA SER A 329 -15.88 6.87 -25.79
C SER A 329 -16.77 6.38 -26.93
N ASN A 330 -16.21 6.09 -28.11
CA ASN A 330 -17.00 5.64 -29.26
C ASN A 330 -17.43 4.19 -29.09
N VAL A 331 -16.51 3.37 -28.59
CA VAL A 331 -16.69 1.92 -28.44
C VAL A 331 -16.99 1.50 -27.00
N ASN A 332 -16.84 2.41 -26.03
CA ASN A 332 -17.03 2.19 -24.60
C ASN A 332 -16.12 1.09 -24.02
N TYR A 333 -14.84 1.11 -24.40
CA TYR A 333 -13.83 0.16 -23.91
C TYR A 333 -12.63 0.86 -23.29
N HIS A 334 -12.00 0.17 -22.33
CA HIS A 334 -10.64 0.49 -21.92
C HIS A 334 -9.67 -0.12 -22.93
N CYS A 335 -8.77 0.72 -23.43
CA CYS A 335 -7.81 0.41 -24.46
C CYS A 335 -6.40 0.52 -23.88
N SER A 336 -5.54 -0.44 -24.20
CA SER A 336 -4.13 -0.45 -23.80
C SER A 336 -3.22 -0.52 -25.01
N CYS A 337 -2.06 0.13 -24.95
CA CYS A 337 -1.08 0.08 -26.04
C CYS A 337 -0.14 -1.13 -25.87
N ASN A 338 -0.13 -2.05 -26.84
CA ASN A 338 0.74 -3.24 -26.83
C ASN A 338 2.10 -3.02 -27.51
N ALA A 339 2.61 -1.78 -27.46
CA ALA A 339 3.77 -1.27 -28.21
C ALA A 339 3.57 -1.07 -29.72
N VAL A 340 2.49 -1.55 -30.33
CA VAL A 340 2.23 -1.40 -31.78
C VAL A 340 0.82 -0.88 -32.07
N ASN A 341 -0.20 -1.44 -31.41
CA ASN A 341 -1.60 -1.10 -31.59
C ASN A 341 -2.27 -0.82 -30.25
N TRP A 342 -3.32 0.01 -30.28
CA TRP A 342 -4.28 0.08 -29.19
C TRP A 342 -5.19 -1.15 -29.27
N VAL A 343 -5.24 -1.92 -28.18
CA VAL A 343 -6.02 -3.15 -28.07
C VAL A 343 -6.94 -3.07 -26.87
N ARG A 344 -8.07 -3.77 -26.91
CA ARG A 344 -8.98 -3.82 -25.75
C ARG A 344 -8.29 -4.52 -24.59
N MET A 345 -8.40 -3.96 -23.38
CA MET A 345 -7.82 -4.61 -22.20
C MET A 345 -8.46 -5.98 -21.90
N SER A 346 -9.74 -6.15 -22.23
CA SER A 346 -10.44 -7.43 -22.08
C SER A 346 -10.06 -8.47 -23.14
N ASP A 347 -9.51 -8.02 -24.26
CA ASP A 347 -9.09 -8.89 -25.38
C ASP A 347 -7.90 -8.24 -26.11
N PRO A 348 -6.66 -8.53 -25.67
CA PRO A 348 -5.47 -7.92 -26.25
C PRO A 348 -5.17 -8.41 -27.68
N THR A 349 -5.94 -9.38 -28.19
CA THR A 349 -5.82 -9.85 -29.57
C THR A 349 -6.65 -9.02 -30.56
N ASP A 350 -7.63 -8.26 -30.08
CA ASP A 350 -8.47 -7.37 -30.90
C ASP A 350 -7.77 -6.02 -31.12
N THR A 351 -7.05 -5.93 -32.24
CA THR A 351 -6.39 -4.68 -32.70
C THR A 351 -7.32 -3.71 -33.41
N THR A 352 -8.61 -4.04 -33.54
CA THR A 352 -9.63 -3.19 -34.18
C THR A 352 -10.61 -2.60 -33.18
N GLY A 353 -10.54 -3.07 -31.93
CA GLY A 353 -11.52 -2.80 -30.90
C GLY A 353 -11.38 -1.43 -30.24
N CYS A 354 -10.31 -0.70 -30.54
CA CYS A 354 -9.98 0.64 -30.08
C CYS A 354 -9.78 1.52 -31.32
N SER A 355 -10.52 2.62 -31.40
CA SER A 355 -10.63 3.49 -32.58
C SER A 355 -9.75 4.72 -32.51
#